data_AF-A0A396HU17-F1
#
_entry.id   AF-A0A396HU17-F1
#
_cell.length_a   1.000
_cell.length_b   1.000
_cell.length_c   1.000
_cell.angle_alpha   90.00
_cell.angle_beta   90.00
_cell.angle_gamma   90.00
#
_symmetry.space_group_name_H-M   'P 1'
#
loop_
_entity.id
_entity.type
_entity.pdbx_description
1 polymer ?
#
loop_
_entity_poly.entity_id
_entity_poly.type
_entity_poly.pdbx_seq_one_letter_code
_entity_poly.pdbx_strand_id
1 'polypeptide(L)'
;MGSSRTINSGISLFEIEYGRWIEEQDRQNEELRNALQTNASDIQLHLLVESSLNQYSNLFRMKAEAAKIDSLYLISGAWKKPLERLFLWFGGSCPSQLLNIVVPKLDALTDQQIVNVNNLRLSSLQAEDALTEGLEKLQQSMINNIQADPLDFGNYGFQMAAAAIEKVEALESFVNQADHLRQQTLVYMSRILTIVQAAQGLLAMGDYFHRLRTCSSLWTSRSCISLFEIEYGRWIEEQDRQNKELRNALHNNASDIQLHLLVESSLNQYSNLFRMKAEAAKTDVFYLISGVWKKPLERLFLWFGGYHPSQLLNIIVPKVDALTDQQIVDINNLRLSILQAEEALTQVLEKIKQSMISSIQADPMDFGNHGFQMAAAMDKVEAVPSFIIQADHLRQETLVQMSHILTIRQAAQGFLAMGGYFHLLRNFRTRLMSKI
;
A
#
# COMPACT_ATOMS: atom_id res chain seq x y z
N MET A 1 1.02 -12.97 24.63
CA MET A 1 0.00 -12.05 25.18
C MET A 1 -0.14 -10.88 24.23
N GLY A 2 -1.37 -10.59 23.80
CA GLY A 2 -1.66 -9.66 22.73
C GLY A 2 -1.20 -8.24 23.08
N SER A 3 -0.49 -7.61 22.14
CA SER A 3 -0.27 -6.17 22.19
C SER A 3 -1.64 -5.51 22.19
N SER A 4 -2.03 -4.97 23.34
CA SER A 4 -3.17 -4.07 23.44
C SER A 4 -2.93 -2.96 22.43
N ARG A 5 -3.68 -2.97 21.32
CA ARG A 5 -3.77 -1.81 20.43
C ARG A 5 -4.33 -0.71 21.32
N THR A 6 -3.48 0.22 21.76
CA THR A 6 -3.94 1.55 22.15
C THR A 6 -4.47 2.20 20.87
N ILE A 7 -5.70 1.83 20.49
CA ILE A 7 -6.39 2.45 19.37
C ILE A 7 -6.65 3.88 19.84
N ASN A 8 -6.00 4.84 19.16
CA ASN A 8 -6.21 6.26 19.40
C ASN A 8 -7.72 6.54 19.31
N SER A 9 -8.31 7.19 20.32
CA SER A 9 -9.76 7.38 20.42
C SER A 9 -10.37 8.03 19.17
N GLY A 10 -9.61 8.91 18.50
CA GLY A 10 -10.04 9.52 17.24
C GLY A 10 -10.04 8.56 16.04
N ILE A 11 -9.14 7.58 15.99
CA ILE A 11 -9.16 6.53 14.95
C ILE A 11 -10.32 5.56 15.18
N SER A 12 -10.61 5.20 16.44
CA SER A 12 -11.81 4.40 16.76
C SER A 12 -13.09 5.11 16.35
N LEU A 13 -13.18 6.44 16.56
CA LEU A 13 -14.34 7.23 16.14
C LEU A 13 -14.50 7.21 14.62
N PHE A 14 -13.40 7.42 13.88
CA PHE A 14 -13.41 7.32 12.42
C PHE A 14 -13.87 5.95 11.92
N GLU A 15 -13.41 4.84 12.53
CA GLU A 15 -13.84 3.48 12.15
C GLU A 15 -15.35 3.29 12.33
N ILE A 16 -15.93 3.80 13.43
CA ILE A 16 -17.37 3.75 13.70
C ILE A 16 -18.15 4.59 12.68
N GLU A 17 -17.72 5.83 12.45
CA GLU A 17 -18.36 6.73 11.49
C GLU A 17 -18.27 6.21 10.05
N TYR A 18 -17.13 5.62 9.67
CA TYR A 18 -16.98 4.96 8.37
C TYR A 18 -17.90 3.75 8.22
N GLY A 19 -18.10 2.96 9.29
CA GLY A 19 -19.09 1.88 9.29
C GLY A 19 -20.50 2.38 8.96
N ARG A 20 -20.93 3.45 9.63
CA ARG A 20 -22.23 4.11 9.36
C ARG A 20 -22.30 4.71 7.96
N TRP A 21 -21.19 5.28 7.48
CA TRP A 21 -21.10 5.82 6.13
C TRP A 21 -21.33 4.75 5.07
N ILE A 22 -20.79 3.55 5.29
CA ILE A 22 -20.98 2.39 4.41
C ILE A 22 -22.44 1.95 4.39
N GLU A 23 -23.09 1.85 5.55
CA GLU A 23 -24.51 1.48 5.66
C GLU A 23 -25.39 2.49 4.92
N GLU A 24 -25.16 3.79 5.13
CA GLU A 24 -25.88 4.85 4.43
C GLU A 24 -25.60 4.82 2.92
N GLN A 25 -24.38 4.49 2.50
CA GLN A 25 -24.06 4.42 1.08
C GLN A 25 -24.72 3.22 0.40
N ASP A 26 -24.78 2.06 1.07
CA ASP A 26 -25.52 0.91 0.55
C ASP A 26 -27.03 1.25 0.44
N ARG A 27 -27.59 2.00 1.39
CA ARG A 27 -28.97 2.51 1.33
C ARG A 27 -29.21 3.47 0.15
N GLN A 28 -28.33 4.45 -0.06
CA GLN A 28 -28.44 5.41 -1.18
C GLN A 28 -28.27 4.73 -2.54
N ASN A 29 -27.42 3.71 -2.64
CA ASN A 29 -27.29 2.91 -3.86
C ASN A 29 -28.61 2.21 -4.21
N GLU A 30 -29.33 1.66 -3.23
CA GLU A 30 -30.66 1.08 -3.48
C GLU A 30 -31.69 2.14 -3.90
N GLU A 31 -31.66 3.34 -3.33
CA GLU A 31 -32.53 4.45 -3.75
C GLU A 31 -32.27 4.87 -5.19
N LEU A 32 -31.00 5.04 -5.57
CA LEU A 32 -30.59 5.34 -6.94
C LEU A 32 -31.03 4.23 -7.91
N ARG A 33 -30.82 2.96 -7.53
CA ARG A 33 -31.25 1.81 -8.34
C ARG A 33 -32.76 1.82 -8.57
N ASN A 34 -33.54 1.99 -7.51
CA ASN A 34 -35.01 2.02 -7.61
C ASN A 34 -35.49 3.22 -8.44
N ALA A 35 -34.88 4.39 -8.26
CA ALA A 35 -35.21 5.57 -9.05
C ALA A 35 -34.92 5.37 -10.55
N LEU A 36 -33.79 4.74 -10.90
CA LEU A 36 -33.46 4.43 -12.29
C LEU A 36 -34.40 3.37 -12.88
N GLN A 37 -34.73 2.31 -12.12
CA GLN A 37 -35.63 1.25 -12.57
C GLN A 37 -37.07 1.72 -12.78
N THR A 38 -37.53 2.69 -11.98
CA THR A 38 -38.89 3.23 -12.06
C THR A 38 -39.01 4.44 -12.99
N ASN A 39 -37.94 4.82 -13.71
CA ASN A 39 -37.87 6.01 -14.54
C ASN A 39 -38.31 7.27 -13.76
N ALA A 40 -37.70 7.47 -12.59
CA ALA A 40 -37.93 8.63 -11.75
C ALA A 40 -37.71 9.95 -12.52
N SER A 41 -38.41 11.00 -12.10
CA SER A 41 -38.24 12.34 -12.69
C SER A 41 -36.82 12.87 -12.52
N ASP A 42 -36.38 13.72 -13.45
CA ASP A 42 -35.08 14.40 -13.38
C ASP A 42 -34.88 15.14 -12.05
N ILE A 43 -35.93 15.75 -11.49
CA ILE A 43 -35.89 16.45 -10.19
C ILE A 43 -35.53 15.47 -9.07
N GLN A 44 -36.15 14.28 -9.05
CA GLN A 44 -35.85 13.26 -8.06
C GLN A 44 -34.43 12.72 -8.22
N LEU A 45 -33.99 12.48 -9.47
CA LEU A 45 -32.61 12.05 -9.74
C LEU A 45 -31.60 13.13 -9.33
N HIS A 46 -31.90 14.41 -9.54
CA HIS A 46 -31.08 15.53 -9.07
C HIS A 46 -30.87 15.50 -7.56
N LEU A 47 -31.94 15.32 -6.78
CA LEU A 47 -31.85 15.24 -5.32
C LEU A 47 -31.02 14.04 -4.85
N LEU A 48 -31.19 12.88 -5.49
CA LEU A 48 -30.42 11.67 -5.15
C LEU A 48 -28.94 11.81 -5.50
N VAL A 49 -28.62 12.33 -6.69
CA VAL A 49 -27.24 12.57 -7.13
C VAL A 49 -26.55 13.58 -6.23
N GLU A 50 -27.23 14.68 -5.86
CA GLU A 50 -26.69 15.66 -4.91
C GLU A 50 -26.46 15.05 -3.53
N SER A 51 -27.40 14.26 -3.02
CA SER A 51 -27.27 13.52 -1.75
C SER A 51 -26.04 12.60 -1.76
N SER A 52 -25.85 11.83 -2.83
CA SER A 52 -24.70 10.93 -2.98
C SER A 52 -23.36 11.67 -3.10
N LEU A 53 -23.31 12.79 -3.83
CA LEU A 53 -22.10 13.63 -3.88
C LEU A 53 -21.77 14.24 -2.50
N ASN A 54 -22.79 14.64 -1.74
CA ASN A 54 -22.64 15.10 -0.36
C ASN A 54 -22.17 13.97 0.57
N GLN A 55 -22.63 12.74 0.36
CA GLN A 55 -22.18 11.58 1.12
C GLN A 55 -20.68 11.31 0.91
N TYR A 56 -20.17 11.36 -0.32
CA TYR A 56 -18.71 11.28 -0.56
C TYR A 56 -17.94 12.47 0.02
N SER A 57 -18.50 13.68 -0.05
CA SER A 57 -17.90 14.87 0.57
C SER A 57 -17.77 14.70 2.10
N ASN A 58 -18.75 14.07 2.75
CA ASN A 58 -18.67 13.70 4.16
C ASN A 58 -17.55 12.70 4.44
N LEU A 59 -17.36 11.68 3.59
CA LEU A 59 -16.25 10.73 3.71
C LEU A 59 -14.90 11.44 3.71
N PHE A 60 -14.67 12.32 2.74
CA PHE A 60 -13.41 13.05 2.61
C PHE A 60 -13.17 13.99 3.79
N ARG A 61 -14.23 14.61 4.33
CA ARG A 61 -14.14 15.42 5.56
C ARG A 61 -13.74 14.57 6.78
N MET A 62 -14.37 13.41 6.99
CA MET A 62 -14.01 12.50 8.09
C MET A 62 -12.57 11.99 7.94
N LYS A 63 -12.15 11.69 6.71
CA LYS A 63 -10.76 11.32 6.40
C LYS A 63 -9.78 12.44 6.70
N ALA A 64 -10.09 13.70 6.38
CA ALA A 64 -9.22 14.82 6.70
C ALA A 64 -8.98 14.95 8.22
N GLU A 65 -10.02 14.76 9.04
CA GLU A 65 -9.87 14.74 10.51
C GLU A 65 -9.06 13.53 10.99
N ALA A 66 -9.28 12.34 10.41
CA ALA A 66 -8.48 11.16 10.72
C ALA A 66 -7.00 11.31 10.28
N ALA A 67 -6.73 12.04 9.20
CA ALA A 67 -5.38 12.25 8.68
C ALA A 67 -4.52 13.09 9.65
N LYS A 68 -5.12 14.11 10.29
CA LYS A 68 -4.49 14.90 11.36
C LYS A 68 -4.07 14.05 12.55
N ILE A 69 -4.80 12.95 12.79
CA ILE A 69 -4.55 12.05 13.91
C ILE A 69 -3.50 10.99 13.54
N ASP A 70 -3.66 10.35 12.37
CA ASP A 70 -2.77 9.29 11.88
C ASP A 70 -2.89 9.12 10.35
N SER A 71 -2.17 9.94 9.58
CA SER A 71 -2.12 9.85 8.12
C SER A 71 -1.62 8.49 7.62
N LEU A 72 -0.67 7.87 8.33
CA LEU A 72 -0.15 6.54 8.03
C LEU A 72 -1.21 5.44 8.16
N TYR A 73 -2.13 5.58 9.13
CA TYR A 73 -3.28 4.68 9.25
C TYR A 73 -4.16 4.74 8.00
N LEU A 74 -4.50 5.94 7.51
CA LEU A 74 -5.31 6.10 6.31
C LEU A 74 -4.63 5.55 5.07
N ILE A 75 -3.34 5.88 4.86
CA ILE A 75 -2.53 5.38 3.73
C ILE A 75 -2.43 3.85 3.78
N SER A 76 -2.38 3.23 4.96
CA SER A 76 -2.34 1.76 5.06
C SER A 76 -3.65 1.06 4.67
N GLY A 77 -4.77 1.80 4.63
CA GLY A 77 -6.08 1.23 4.33
C GLY A 77 -6.58 0.23 5.37
N ALA A 78 -6.03 0.23 6.59
CA ALA A 78 -6.42 -0.69 7.66
C ALA A 78 -7.93 -0.64 7.99
N TRP A 79 -8.56 0.52 7.77
CA TRP A 79 -9.99 0.79 7.90
C TRP A 79 -10.86 0.18 6.78
N LYS A 80 -10.26 -0.27 5.67
CA LYS A 80 -10.96 -0.93 4.56
C LYS A 80 -10.87 -2.44 4.64
N LYS A 81 -11.77 -3.14 3.92
CA LYS A 81 -11.70 -4.59 3.78
C LYS A 81 -10.45 -5.01 2.99
N PRO A 82 -9.85 -6.18 3.26
CA PRO A 82 -8.56 -6.56 2.69
C PRO A 82 -8.46 -6.48 1.15
N LEU A 83 -9.48 -6.91 0.40
CA LEU A 83 -9.46 -6.83 -1.06
C LEU A 83 -9.56 -5.39 -1.58
N GLU A 84 -10.28 -4.50 -0.88
CA GLU A 84 -10.32 -3.08 -1.24
C GLU A 84 -8.93 -2.43 -1.16
N ARG A 85 -8.07 -2.90 -0.25
CA ARG A 85 -6.70 -2.39 -0.07
C ARG A 85 -5.80 -2.65 -1.27
N LEU A 86 -6.13 -3.66 -2.10
CA LEU A 86 -5.39 -3.93 -3.34
C LEU A 86 -5.47 -2.75 -4.33
N PHE A 87 -6.58 -1.99 -4.28
CA PHE A 87 -6.88 -0.87 -5.17
C PHE A 87 -6.67 0.49 -4.49
N LEU A 88 -5.89 0.50 -3.40
CA LEU A 88 -5.66 1.70 -2.61
C LEU A 88 -4.55 2.58 -3.22
N TRP A 89 -4.82 3.87 -3.28
CA TRP A 89 -3.93 4.94 -3.70
C TRP A 89 -4.14 6.09 -2.70
N PHE A 90 -3.15 6.54 -1.92
CA PHE A 90 -3.33 7.59 -0.88
C PHE A 90 -4.61 7.47 -0.02
N GLY A 91 -4.86 6.28 0.52
CA GLY A 91 -6.03 6.03 1.37
C GLY A 91 -7.38 6.04 0.63
N GLY A 92 -7.44 5.88 -0.69
CA GLY A 92 -8.71 5.73 -1.40
C GLY A 92 -8.52 5.12 -2.78
N SER A 93 -9.54 5.11 -3.62
CA SER A 93 -9.43 4.64 -5.00
C SER A 93 -8.72 5.66 -5.90
N CYS A 94 -8.06 5.19 -6.95
CA CYS A 94 -7.49 6.07 -7.97
C CYS A 94 -8.59 6.68 -8.87
N PRO A 95 -8.73 8.02 -8.99
CA PRO A 95 -9.78 8.65 -9.78
C PRO A 95 -9.83 8.22 -11.27
N SER A 96 -8.70 8.16 -11.96
CA SER A 96 -8.63 7.72 -13.37
C SER A 96 -9.10 6.28 -13.55
N GLN A 97 -8.72 5.40 -12.61
CA GLN A 97 -9.18 4.01 -12.57
C GLN A 97 -10.69 3.91 -12.30
N LEU A 98 -11.23 4.75 -11.40
CA LEU A 98 -12.68 4.82 -11.19
C LEU A 98 -13.42 5.26 -12.45
N LEU A 99 -12.89 6.22 -13.21
CA LEU A 99 -13.49 6.62 -14.48
C LEU A 99 -13.47 5.46 -15.50
N ASN A 100 -12.44 4.63 -15.52
CA ASN A 100 -12.40 3.42 -16.37
C ASN A 100 -13.42 2.37 -15.95
N ILE A 101 -13.76 2.31 -14.66
CA ILE A 101 -14.79 1.42 -14.12
C ILE A 101 -16.19 1.95 -14.46
N VAL A 102 -16.43 3.25 -14.24
CA VAL A 102 -17.76 3.85 -14.29
C VAL A 102 -18.22 4.14 -15.72
N VAL A 103 -17.37 4.74 -16.56
CA VAL A 103 -17.76 5.22 -17.89
C VAL A 103 -18.34 4.12 -18.80
N PRO A 104 -17.81 2.89 -18.83
CA PRO A 104 -18.40 1.80 -19.61
C PRO A 104 -19.78 1.34 -19.15
N LYS A 105 -20.26 1.79 -17.98
CA LYS A 105 -21.57 1.45 -17.41
C LYS A 105 -22.64 2.50 -17.65
N LEU A 106 -22.27 3.61 -18.30
CA LEU A 106 -23.18 4.69 -18.61
C LEU A 106 -23.92 4.42 -19.93
N ASP A 107 -25.09 5.03 -20.09
CA ASP A 107 -25.73 5.14 -21.39
C ASP A 107 -24.81 5.86 -22.40
N ALA A 108 -25.12 5.70 -23.69
CA ALA A 108 -24.34 6.28 -24.78
C ALA A 108 -24.04 7.77 -24.54
N LEU A 109 -22.74 8.09 -24.51
CA LEU A 109 -22.25 9.44 -24.35
C LEU A 109 -22.24 10.15 -25.71
N THR A 110 -22.55 11.44 -25.71
CA THR A 110 -22.35 12.29 -26.89
C THR A 110 -20.84 12.47 -27.18
N ASP A 111 -20.48 12.82 -28.42
CA ASP A 111 -19.08 13.08 -28.79
C ASP A 111 -18.42 14.12 -27.88
N GLN A 112 -19.16 15.17 -27.52
CA GLN A 112 -18.67 16.21 -26.60
C GLN A 112 -18.44 15.66 -25.19
N GLN A 113 -19.34 14.80 -24.69
CA GLN A 113 -19.16 14.15 -23.39
C GLN A 113 -17.95 13.21 -23.41
N ILE A 114 -17.74 12.45 -24.48
CA ILE A 114 -16.58 11.57 -24.64
C ILE A 114 -15.28 12.38 -24.56
N VAL A 115 -15.19 13.49 -25.30
CA VAL A 115 -14.03 14.40 -25.25
C VAL A 115 -13.82 14.94 -23.83
N ASN A 116 -14.87 15.41 -23.17
CA ASN A 116 -14.79 15.98 -21.82
C ASN A 116 -14.39 14.93 -20.77
N VAL A 117 -14.92 13.71 -20.85
CA VAL A 117 -14.57 12.59 -19.95
C VAL A 117 -13.13 12.17 -20.17
N ASN A 118 -12.65 12.12 -21.41
CA ASN A 118 -11.25 11.79 -21.70
C ASN A 118 -10.30 12.88 -21.18
N ASN A 119 -10.65 14.15 -21.31
CA ASN A 119 -9.89 15.27 -20.73
C ASN A 119 -9.86 15.17 -19.21
N LEU A 120 -11.01 14.88 -18.57
CA LEU A 120 -11.08 14.67 -17.12
C LEU A 120 -10.15 13.53 -16.70
N ARG A 121 -10.23 12.37 -17.37
CA ARG A 121 -9.38 11.21 -17.10
C ARG A 121 -7.89 11.51 -17.24
N LEU A 122 -7.50 12.20 -18.32
CA LEU A 122 -6.11 12.60 -18.54
C LEU A 122 -5.62 13.56 -17.45
N SER A 123 -6.43 14.55 -17.08
CA SER A 123 -6.09 15.50 -16.03
C SER A 123 -5.98 14.83 -14.64
N SER A 124 -6.86 13.87 -14.34
CA SER A 124 -6.78 13.06 -13.12
C SER A 124 -5.51 12.24 -13.10
N LEU A 125 -5.16 11.56 -14.20
CA LEU A 125 -3.94 10.76 -14.31
C LEU A 125 -2.68 11.60 -14.10
N GLN A 126 -2.60 12.78 -14.71
CA GLN A 126 -1.45 13.68 -14.54
C GLN A 126 -1.30 14.15 -13.07
N ALA A 127 -2.41 14.45 -12.40
CA ALA A 127 -2.39 14.81 -10.98
C ALA A 127 -2.03 13.61 -10.09
N GLU A 128 -2.49 12.41 -10.45
CA GLU A 128 -2.13 11.15 -9.77
C GLU A 128 -0.64 10.86 -9.86
N ASP A 129 -0.05 11.01 -11.05
CA ASP A 129 1.39 10.83 -11.30
C ASP A 129 2.21 11.84 -10.51
N ALA A 130 1.82 13.12 -10.52
CA ALA A 130 2.50 14.18 -9.78
C ALA A 130 2.47 13.95 -8.25
N LEU A 131 1.34 13.48 -7.71
CA LEU A 131 1.24 13.15 -6.29
C LEU A 131 2.08 11.92 -5.92
N THR A 132 2.09 10.90 -6.79
CA THR A 132 2.89 9.68 -6.60
C THR A 132 4.39 10.00 -6.61
N GLU A 133 4.86 10.76 -7.61
CA GLU A 133 6.25 11.24 -7.68
C GLU A 133 6.62 12.11 -6.46
N GLY A 134 5.69 12.96 -6.00
CA GLY A 134 5.86 13.75 -4.79
C GLY A 134 6.08 12.89 -3.53
N LEU A 135 5.32 11.80 -3.39
CA LEU A 135 5.47 10.85 -2.29
C LEU A 135 6.80 10.10 -2.37
N GLU A 136 7.23 9.69 -3.56
CA GLU A 136 8.53 9.04 -3.77
C GLU A 136 9.69 9.98 -3.38
N LYS A 137 9.62 11.26 -3.76
CA LYS A 137 10.59 12.28 -3.31
C LYS A 137 10.59 12.47 -1.80
N LEU A 138 9.41 12.44 -1.18
CA LEU A 138 9.28 12.50 0.28
C LEU A 138 9.95 11.29 0.95
N GLN A 139 9.65 10.08 0.46
CA GLN A 139 10.27 8.83 0.91
C GLN A 139 11.79 8.85 0.74
N GLN A 140 12.29 9.31 -0.40
CA GLN A 140 13.73 9.42 -0.64
C GLN A 140 14.39 10.45 0.29
N SER A 141 13.72 11.57 0.56
CA SER A 141 14.17 12.56 1.54
C SER A 141 14.21 11.96 2.96
N MET A 142 13.22 11.14 3.34
CA MET A 142 13.25 10.41 4.60
C MET A 142 14.44 9.44 4.65
N ILE A 143 14.68 8.66 3.60
CA ILE A 143 15.84 7.74 3.53
C ILE A 143 17.15 8.49 3.67
N ASN A 144 17.32 9.63 2.98
CA ASN A 144 18.53 10.44 3.07
C ASN A 144 18.75 11.02 4.47
N ASN A 145 17.69 11.48 5.13
CA ASN A 145 17.77 11.96 6.51
C ASN A 145 18.14 10.82 7.49
N ILE A 146 17.75 9.58 7.18
CA ILE A 146 18.06 8.38 7.96
C ILE A 146 19.53 7.91 7.78
N GLN A 147 20.31 8.50 6.86
CA GLN A 147 21.71 8.13 6.59
C GLN A 147 22.70 8.52 7.72
N ALA A 148 22.46 8.08 8.96
CA ALA A 148 23.37 8.10 10.09
C ALA A 148 24.41 6.94 10.05
N ASP A 149 25.51 7.06 10.79
CA ASP A 149 26.55 6.02 10.92
C ASP A 149 25.94 4.73 11.55
N PRO A 150 26.08 3.55 10.91
CA PRO A 150 25.63 2.26 11.48
C PRO A 150 26.25 1.91 12.85
N LEU A 151 27.30 2.61 13.26
CA LEU A 151 27.99 2.40 14.53
C LEU A 151 27.48 3.29 15.67
N ASP A 152 26.76 4.39 15.40
CA ASP A 152 26.45 5.43 16.40
C ASP A 152 24.95 5.55 16.77
N PHE A 153 24.16 4.47 16.67
CA PHE A 153 22.70 4.49 16.87
C PHE A 153 22.18 5.08 18.21
N GLY A 154 23.07 5.36 19.18
CA GLY A 154 22.73 5.87 20.52
C GLY A 154 22.46 7.37 20.62
N ASN A 155 23.03 8.22 19.75
CA ASN A 155 23.03 9.69 19.94
C ASN A 155 22.06 10.48 19.03
N TYR A 156 21.35 9.81 18.11
CA TYR A 156 20.56 10.44 17.03
C TYR A 156 19.15 10.94 17.39
N GLY A 157 18.79 10.99 18.68
CA GLY A 157 17.39 11.10 19.11
C GLY A 157 16.70 12.45 18.92
N PHE A 158 17.44 13.57 18.83
CA PHE A 158 16.85 14.92 18.85
C PHE A 158 16.71 15.58 17.49
N GLN A 159 17.73 15.49 16.62
CA GLN A 159 17.72 16.16 15.30
C GLN A 159 16.79 15.46 14.30
N MET A 160 16.63 14.14 14.44
CA MET A 160 15.77 13.33 13.57
C MET A 160 14.27 13.48 13.85
N ALA A 161 13.88 13.88 15.07
CA ALA A 161 12.47 13.94 15.48
C ALA A 161 11.71 15.12 14.85
N ALA A 162 12.35 16.28 14.68
CA ALA A 162 11.70 17.45 14.07
C ALA A 162 11.53 17.28 12.54
N ALA A 163 12.58 16.88 11.83
CA ALA A 163 12.49 16.56 10.40
C ALA A 163 11.51 15.40 10.14
N ALA A 164 11.42 14.43 11.06
CA ALA A 164 10.43 13.37 11.04
C ALA A 164 8.97 13.88 11.11
N ILE A 165 8.69 14.83 12.01
CA ILE A 165 7.35 15.41 12.19
C ILE A 165 6.92 16.14 10.92
N GLU A 166 7.77 17.01 10.38
CA GLU A 166 7.50 17.74 9.13
C GLU A 166 7.16 16.79 7.98
N LYS A 167 7.88 15.66 7.88
CA LYS A 167 7.64 14.66 6.84
C LYS A 167 6.35 13.87 7.06
N VAL A 168 5.90 13.67 8.31
CA VAL A 168 4.60 13.05 8.62
C VAL A 168 3.44 14.03 8.36
N GLU A 169 3.61 15.32 8.66
CA GLU A 169 2.66 16.37 8.30
C GLU A 169 2.50 16.49 6.78
N ALA A 170 3.60 16.34 6.02
CA ALA A 170 3.53 16.27 4.56
C ALA A 170 2.63 15.12 4.08
N LEU A 171 2.63 13.96 4.75
CA LEU A 171 1.74 12.83 4.41
C LEU A 171 0.26 13.17 4.60
N GLU A 172 -0.09 13.97 5.62
CA GLU A 172 -1.45 14.47 5.80
C GLU A 172 -1.89 15.27 4.55
N SER A 173 -1.02 16.19 4.11
CA SER A 173 -1.27 17.00 2.92
C SER A 173 -1.46 16.15 1.67
N PHE A 174 -0.67 15.10 1.46
CA PHE A 174 -0.85 14.17 0.33
C PHE A 174 -2.21 13.46 0.36
N VAL A 175 -2.64 12.97 1.53
CA VAL A 175 -3.96 12.32 1.68
C VAL A 175 -5.08 13.30 1.35
N ASN A 176 -5.00 14.53 1.86
CA ASN A 176 -5.98 15.58 1.62
C ASN A 176 -6.02 16.02 0.14
N GLN A 177 -4.87 16.15 -0.52
CA GLN A 177 -4.79 16.47 -1.95
C GLN A 177 -5.38 15.35 -2.81
N ALA A 178 -5.11 14.09 -2.48
CA ALA A 178 -5.68 12.94 -3.19
C ALA A 178 -7.21 12.87 -3.02
N ASP A 179 -7.74 13.15 -1.83
CA ASP A 179 -9.19 13.22 -1.60
C ASP A 179 -9.84 14.42 -2.28
N HIS A 180 -9.16 15.56 -2.32
CA HIS A 180 -9.61 16.70 -3.11
C HIS A 180 -9.73 16.35 -4.60
N LEU A 181 -8.73 15.65 -5.16
CA LEU A 181 -8.75 15.19 -6.54
C LEU A 181 -9.91 14.22 -6.80
N ARG A 182 -10.19 13.29 -5.87
CA ARG A 182 -11.37 12.41 -5.95
C ARG A 182 -12.67 13.19 -5.99
N GLN A 183 -12.82 14.14 -5.05
CA GLN A 183 -14.03 14.95 -4.95
C GLN A 183 -14.25 15.78 -6.22
N GLN A 184 -13.20 16.46 -6.70
CA GLN A 184 -13.26 17.22 -7.95
C GLN A 184 -13.61 16.33 -9.13
N THR A 185 -13.00 15.14 -9.24
CA THR A 185 -13.27 14.21 -10.34
C THR A 185 -14.74 13.77 -10.34
N LEU A 186 -15.32 13.45 -9.18
CA LEU A 186 -16.74 13.09 -9.05
C LEU A 186 -17.67 14.24 -9.45
N VAL A 187 -17.37 15.46 -9.00
CA VAL A 187 -18.16 16.66 -9.31
C VAL A 187 -18.05 17.05 -10.79
N TYR A 188 -16.86 16.97 -11.40
CA TYR A 188 -16.69 17.25 -12.81
C TYR A 188 -17.36 16.18 -13.68
N MET A 189 -17.25 14.91 -13.30
CA MET A 189 -17.96 13.83 -13.98
C MET A 189 -19.47 14.09 -13.98
N SER A 190 -20.08 14.40 -12.83
CA SER A 190 -21.53 14.67 -12.76
C SER A 190 -21.97 15.91 -13.56
N ARG A 191 -21.08 16.90 -13.73
CA ARG A 191 -21.33 18.09 -14.58
C ARG A 191 -21.23 17.82 -16.08
N ILE A 192 -20.41 16.85 -16.49
CA ILE A 192 -20.28 16.46 -17.91
C ILE A 192 -21.48 15.60 -18.34
N LEU A 193 -21.98 14.77 -17.43
CA LEU A 193 -23.05 13.81 -17.68
C LEU A 193 -24.44 14.43 -17.59
N THR A 194 -25.43 13.80 -18.24
CA THR A 194 -26.85 14.09 -17.93
C THR A 194 -27.19 13.60 -16.53
N ILE A 195 -28.31 14.03 -15.96
CA ILE A 195 -28.64 13.62 -14.60
C ILE A 195 -28.86 12.10 -14.47
N VAL A 196 -29.45 11.48 -15.49
CA VAL A 196 -29.62 10.03 -15.58
C VAL A 196 -28.26 9.33 -15.64
N GLN A 197 -27.34 9.79 -16.50
CA GLN A 197 -25.99 9.25 -16.60
C GLN A 197 -25.19 9.46 -15.30
N ALA A 198 -25.36 10.60 -14.61
CA ALA A 198 -24.71 10.84 -13.32
C ALA A 198 -25.23 9.88 -12.25
N ALA A 199 -26.54 9.64 -12.19
CA ALA A 199 -27.16 8.65 -11.31
C ALA A 199 -26.65 7.23 -11.61
N GLN A 200 -26.60 6.83 -12.89
CA GLN A 200 -26.02 5.56 -13.34
C GLN A 200 -24.55 5.44 -12.92
N GLY A 201 -23.77 6.51 -13.08
CA GLY A 201 -22.35 6.49 -12.75
C GLY A 201 -22.07 6.33 -11.26
N LEU A 202 -22.83 7.05 -10.43
CA LEU A 202 -22.74 6.91 -8.97
C LEU A 202 -23.19 5.52 -8.51
N LEU A 203 -24.27 4.98 -9.07
CA LEU A 203 -24.72 3.62 -8.78
C LEU A 203 -23.68 2.58 -9.21
N ALA A 204 -23.12 2.69 -10.41
CA ALA A 204 -22.09 1.78 -10.91
C ALA A 204 -20.84 1.78 -10.02
N MET A 205 -20.44 2.95 -9.52
CA MET A 205 -19.35 3.07 -8.55
C MET A 205 -19.71 2.41 -7.21
N GLY A 206 -20.92 2.65 -6.70
CA GLY A 206 -21.43 2.05 -5.47
C GLY A 206 -21.44 0.51 -5.53
N ASP A 207 -21.94 -0.04 -6.63
CA ASP A 207 -22.03 -1.47 -6.89
C ASP A 207 -20.65 -2.12 -6.99
N TYR A 208 -19.72 -1.45 -7.66
CA TYR A 208 -18.32 -1.91 -7.73
C TYR A 208 -17.73 -2.07 -6.32
N PHE A 209 -17.83 -1.04 -5.47
CA PHE A 209 -17.30 -1.11 -4.11
C PHE A 209 -18.04 -2.11 -3.23
N HIS A 210 -19.36 -2.23 -3.38
CA HIS A 210 -20.15 -3.23 -2.66
C HIS A 210 -19.69 -4.65 -3.03
N ARG A 211 -19.58 -4.96 -4.32
CA ARG A 211 -19.10 -6.26 -4.81
C ARG A 211 -17.68 -6.55 -4.33
N LEU A 212 -16.80 -5.56 -4.34
CA LEU A 212 -15.43 -5.68 -3.84
C LEU A 212 -15.40 -6.04 -2.34
N ARG A 213 -16.25 -5.40 -1.53
CA ARG A 213 -16.42 -5.72 -0.09
C ARG A 213 -16.99 -7.13 0.13
N THR A 214 -17.94 -7.56 -0.69
CA THR A 214 -18.52 -8.91 -0.65
C THR A 214 -17.48 -9.97 -0.99
N CYS A 215 -16.72 -9.80 -2.09
CA CYS A 215 -15.59 -10.65 -2.45
C CYS A 215 -14.58 -10.76 -1.29
N SER A 216 -14.24 -9.63 -0.67
CA SER A 216 -13.31 -9.61 0.44
C SER A 216 -13.78 -10.43 1.63
N SER A 217 -15.08 -10.39 1.93
CA SER A 217 -15.65 -11.09 3.09
C SER A 217 -15.62 -12.60 2.88
N LEU A 218 -15.88 -13.06 1.64
CA LEU A 218 -15.75 -14.46 1.24
C LEU A 218 -14.31 -14.96 1.40
N TRP A 219 -13.32 -14.15 1.02
CA TRP A 219 -11.90 -14.49 1.18
C TRP A 219 -11.51 -14.66 2.65
N THR A 220 -11.84 -13.67 3.50
CA THR A 220 -11.43 -13.65 4.91
C THR A 220 -12.04 -14.76 5.77
N SER A 221 -13.14 -15.37 5.34
CA SER A 221 -13.75 -16.51 6.05
C SER A 221 -12.85 -17.77 6.06
N ARG A 222 -11.81 -17.79 5.24
CA ARG A 222 -10.87 -18.91 5.06
C ARG A 222 -9.54 -18.75 5.82
N SER A 223 -9.33 -17.62 6.49
CA SER A 223 -8.00 -17.16 6.86
C SER A 223 -7.72 -17.20 8.38
N CYS A 224 -6.58 -17.79 8.79
CA CYS A 224 -6.03 -17.67 10.14
C CYS A 224 -4.56 -17.23 10.08
N ILE A 225 -4.28 -15.99 10.49
CA ILE A 225 -2.93 -15.37 10.38
C ILE A 225 -2.14 -15.35 11.70
N SER A 226 -2.74 -15.83 12.79
CA SER A 226 -2.20 -15.67 14.15
C SER A 226 -0.81 -16.29 14.34
N LEU A 227 -0.52 -17.40 13.64
CA LEU A 227 0.81 -18.03 13.68
C LEU A 227 1.89 -17.12 13.09
N PHE A 228 1.63 -16.51 11.94
CA PHE A 228 2.56 -15.60 11.28
C PHE A 228 2.89 -14.39 12.17
N GLU A 229 1.90 -13.81 12.86
CA GLU A 229 2.13 -12.67 13.75
C GLU A 229 3.09 -13.00 14.90
N ILE A 230 2.94 -14.19 15.49
CA ILE A 230 3.80 -14.66 16.58
C ILE A 230 5.21 -14.92 16.06
N GLU A 231 5.33 -15.62 14.94
CA GLU A 231 6.63 -15.97 14.35
C GLU A 231 7.37 -14.73 13.84
N TYR A 232 6.66 -13.77 13.24
CA TYR A 232 7.25 -12.50 12.82
C TYR A 232 7.75 -11.68 14.02
N GLY A 233 7.03 -11.68 15.14
CA GLY A 233 7.50 -11.05 16.39
C GLY A 233 8.85 -11.63 16.83
N ARG A 234 8.97 -12.96 16.88
CA ARG A 234 10.24 -13.65 17.21
C ARG A 234 11.33 -13.34 16.19
N TRP A 235 10.96 -13.26 14.91
CA TRP A 235 11.89 -12.93 13.84
C TRP A 235 12.50 -11.52 14.01
N ILE A 236 11.71 -10.53 14.44
CA ILE A 236 12.20 -9.18 14.76
C ILE A 236 13.19 -9.22 15.92
N GLU A 237 12.86 -9.91 17.01
CA GLU A 237 13.74 -10.04 18.19
C GLU A 237 15.09 -10.65 17.80
N GLU A 238 15.07 -11.70 16.98
CA GLU A 238 16.27 -12.35 16.47
C GLU A 238 17.06 -11.45 15.52
N GLN A 239 16.39 -10.67 14.66
CA GLN A 239 17.07 -9.68 13.81
C GLN A 239 17.79 -8.62 14.65
N ASP A 240 17.15 -8.10 15.71
CA ASP A 240 17.77 -7.13 16.61
C ASP A 240 18.96 -7.72 17.37
N ARG A 241 18.91 -9.01 17.71
CA ARG A 241 20.03 -9.76 18.30
C ARG A 241 21.20 -9.87 17.33
N GLN A 242 20.95 -10.35 16.10
CA GLN A 242 21.98 -10.50 15.05
C GLN A 242 22.61 -9.15 14.67
N ASN A 243 21.83 -8.07 14.63
CA ASN A 243 22.34 -6.72 14.40
C ASN A 243 23.34 -6.28 15.49
N LYS A 244 23.14 -6.67 16.75
CA LYS A 244 24.10 -6.39 17.83
C LYS A 244 25.38 -7.21 17.67
N GLU A 245 25.26 -8.47 17.26
CA GLU A 245 26.42 -9.34 17.02
C GLU A 245 27.27 -8.85 15.84
N LEU A 246 26.65 -8.52 14.71
CA LEU A 246 27.34 -7.92 13.57
C LEU A 246 28.03 -6.62 13.94
N ARG A 247 27.36 -5.73 14.69
CA ARG A 247 27.96 -4.48 15.17
C ARG A 247 29.19 -4.74 16.04
N ASN A 248 29.09 -5.64 17.02
CA ASN A 248 30.20 -5.98 17.91
C ASN A 248 31.36 -6.63 17.15
N ALA A 249 31.07 -7.52 16.22
CA ALA A 249 32.09 -8.17 15.39
C ALA A 249 32.84 -7.15 14.51
N LEU A 250 32.11 -6.22 13.87
CA LEU A 250 32.72 -5.16 13.07
C LEU A 250 33.54 -4.20 13.94
N HIS A 251 33.03 -3.78 15.10
CA HIS A 251 33.72 -2.88 16.03
C HIS A 251 35.03 -3.49 16.57
N ASN A 252 35.01 -4.78 16.91
CA ASN A 252 36.18 -5.49 17.43
C ASN A 252 37.11 -6.03 16.33
N ASN A 253 36.89 -5.63 15.07
CA ASN A 253 37.66 -6.09 13.92
C ASN A 253 37.76 -7.63 13.82
N ALA A 254 36.62 -8.31 13.95
CA ALA A 254 36.51 -9.76 13.86
C ALA A 254 37.12 -10.33 12.57
N SER A 255 37.51 -11.61 12.62
CA SER A 255 38.04 -12.32 11.46
C SER A 255 36.99 -12.52 10.38
N ASP A 256 37.43 -12.65 9.13
CA ASP A 256 36.56 -12.91 7.98
C ASP A 256 35.74 -14.20 8.14
N ILE A 257 36.29 -15.22 8.82
CA ILE A 257 35.57 -16.45 9.15
C ILE A 257 34.38 -16.16 10.07
N GLN A 258 34.58 -15.35 11.12
CA GLN A 258 33.51 -14.98 12.03
C GLN A 258 32.45 -14.12 11.33
N LEU A 259 32.88 -13.17 10.49
CA LEU A 259 31.96 -12.35 9.70
C LEU A 259 31.16 -13.21 8.71
N HIS A 260 31.78 -14.24 8.13
CA HIS A 260 31.11 -15.17 7.23
C HIS A 260 29.94 -15.89 7.90
N LEU A 261 30.16 -16.46 9.08
CA LEU A 261 29.12 -17.14 9.85
C LEU A 261 27.95 -16.20 10.20
N LEU A 262 28.25 -14.94 10.55
CA LEU A 262 27.22 -13.96 10.87
C LEU A 262 26.41 -13.53 9.63
N VAL A 263 27.08 -13.30 8.50
CA VAL A 263 26.43 -12.95 7.22
C VAL A 263 25.56 -14.10 6.71
N GLU A 264 26.04 -15.34 6.77
CA GLU A 264 25.27 -16.53 6.40
C GLU A 264 24.04 -16.69 7.31
N SER A 265 24.21 -16.49 8.62
CA SER A 265 23.09 -16.49 9.57
C SER A 265 22.04 -15.43 9.24
N SER A 266 22.46 -14.21 8.86
CA SER A 266 21.55 -13.15 8.42
C SER A 266 20.81 -13.50 7.13
N LEU A 267 21.49 -14.07 6.14
CA LEU A 267 20.86 -14.55 4.90
C LEU A 267 19.80 -15.62 5.19
N ASN A 268 20.12 -16.59 6.05
CA ASN A 268 19.19 -17.63 6.48
C ASN A 268 17.99 -17.06 7.23
N GLN A 269 18.20 -16.01 8.03
CA GLN A 269 17.12 -15.34 8.75
C GLN A 269 16.15 -14.65 7.79
N TYR A 270 16.62 -13.96 6.75
CA TYR A 270 15.73 -13.40 5.72
C TYR A 270 15.03 -14.48 4.89
N SER A 271 15.72 -15.56 4.54
CA SER A 271 15.10 -16.72 3.87
C SER A 271 13.94 -17.30 4.70
N ASN A 272 14.12 -17.41 6.02
CA ASN A 272 13.05 -17.82 6.93
C ASN A 272 11.85 -16.86 6.91
N LEU A 273 12.08 -15.53 6.87
CA LEU A 273 11.00 -14.55 6.75
C LEU A 273 10.18 -14.79 5.47
N PHE A 274 10.86 -14.94 4.33
CA PHE A 274 10.20 -15.14 3.05
C PHE A 274 9.43 -16.47 3.00
N ARG A 275 9.96 -17.53 3.61
CA ARG A 275 9.24 -18.81 3.77
C ARG A 275 7.97 -18.65 4.61
N MET A 276 8.05 -17.98 5.77
CA MET A 276 6.86 -17.72 6.61
C MET A 276 5.84 -16.87 5.87
N LYS A 277 6.28 -15.86 5.10
CA LYS A 277 5.42 -15.05 4.25
C LYS A 277 4.75 -15.87 3.15
N ALA A 278 5.44 -16.82 2.53
CA ALA A 278 4.85 -17.69 1.51
C ALA A 278 3.69 -18.53 2.08
N GLU A 279 3.84 -19.08 3.28
CA GLU A 279 2.75 -19.81 3.95
C GLU A 279 1.61 -18.88 4.37
N ALA A 280 1.93 -17.70 4.90
CA ALA A 280 0.94 -16.68 5.23
C ALA A 280 0.16 -16.20 3.99
N ALA A 281 0.81 -16.07 2.83
CA ALA A 281 0.18 -15.63 1.59
C ALA A 281 -0.90 -16.60 1.10
N LYS A 282 -0.69 -17.91 1.29
CA LYS A 282 -1.70 -18.94 0.97
C LYS A 282 -2.97 -18.81 1.82
N THR A 283 -2.83 -18.22 3.01
CA THR A 283 -3.93 -18.09 3.97
C THR A 283 -4.60 -16.71 3.88
N ASP A 284 -3.82 -15.63 3.86
CA ASP A 284 -4.29 -14.26 3.72
C ASP A 284 -3.22 -13.36 3.07
N VAL A 285 -3.21 -13.36 1.73
CA VAL A 285 -2.31 -12.50 0.97
C VAL A 285 -2.56 -11.00 1.19
N PHE A 286 -3.79 -10.60 1.48
CA PHE A 286 -4.14 -9.19 1.65
C PHE A 286 -3.65 -8.65 3.00
N TYR A 287 -3.58 -9.49 4.02
CA TYR A 287 -2.90 -9.14 5.26
C TYR A 287 -1.43 -8.79 5.00
N LEU A 288 -0.73 -9.56 4.15
CA LEU A 288 0.65 -9.26 3.77
C LEU A 288 0.77 -7.98 2.94
N ILE A 289 -0.06 -7.83 1.89
CA ILE A 289 -0.05 -6.67 0.99
C ILE A 289 -0.39 -5.37 1.70
N SER A 290 -1.30 -5.40 2.68
CA SER A 290 -1.66 -4.20 3.45
C SER A 290 -0.61 -3.80 4.47
N GLY A 291 0.36 -4.68 4.76
CA GLY A 291 1.41 -4.39 5.73
C GLY A 291 0.91 -4.24 7.16
N VAL A 292 -0.31 -4.71 7.50
CA VAL A 292 -0.88 -4.52 8.85
C VAL A 292 0.00 -5.13 9.95
N TRP A 293 0.77 -6.17 9.63
CA TRP A 293 1.79 -6.77 10.50
C TRP A 293 3.02 -5.89 10.76
N LYS A 294 3.25 -4.85 9.95
CA LYS A 294 4.34 -3.89 10.11
C LYS A 294 3.91 -2.67 10.90
N LYS A 295 4.89 -1.94 11.44
CA LYS A 295 4.65 -0.65 12.11
C LYS A 295 4.26 0.42 11.07
N PRO A 296 3.48 1.46 11.46
CA PRO A 296 2.92 2.43 10.51
C PRO A 296 3.94 3.05 9.55
N LEU A 297 5.13 3.45 10.04
CA LEU A 297 6.14 4.04 9.17
C LEU A 297 6.80 3.02 8.23
N GLU A 298 7.01 1.77 8.68
CA GLU A 298 7.49 0.72 7.79
C GLU A 298 6.52 0.45 6.63
N ARG A 299 5.21 0.61 6.85
CA ARG A 299 4.20 0.42 5.81
C ARG A 299 4.29 1.46 4.69
N LEU A 300 4.85 2.63 4.98
CA LEU A 300 5.03 3.68 3.98
C LEU A 300 5.94 3.20 2.84
N PHE A 301 6.91 2.34 3.13
CA PHE A 301 7.89 1.81 2.16
C PHE A 301 7.52 0.40 1.67
N LEU A 302 6.25 0.03 1.77
CA LEU A 302 5.78 -1.31 1.44
C LEU A 302 5.55 -1.46 -0.07
N TRP A 303 6.19 -2.47 -0.64
CA TRP A 303 5.99 -2.96 -1.99
C TRP A 303 5.70 -4.45 -1.91
N PHE A 304 4.53 -4.91 -2.34
CA PHE A 304 4.19 -6.34 -2.39
C PHE A 304 4.51 -7.12 -1.10
N GLY A 305 4.07 -6.56 0.04
CA GLY A 305 4.31 -7.15 1.35
C GLY A 305 5.76 -7.09 1.84
N GLY A 306 6.64 -6.27 1.27
CA GLY A 306 8.02 -6.11 1.74
C GLY A 306 8.60 -4.77 1.30
N TYR A 307 9.92 -4.63 1.27
CA TYR A 307 10.61 -3.43 0.77
C TYR A 307 10.90 -3.55 -0.73
N HIS A 308 11.15 -2.45 -1.44
CA HIS A 308 11.76 -2.48 -2.77
C HIS A 308 13.25 -2.88 -2.68
N PRO A 309 13.70 -3.98 -3.30
CA PRO A 309 15.12 -4.31 -3.36
C PRO A 309 15.98 -3.19 -3.98
N SER A 310 15.46 -2.42 -4.95
CA SER A 310 16.18 -1.27 -5.53
C SER A 310 16.45 -0.16 -4.51
N GLN A 311 15.45 0.18 -3.68
CA GLN A 311 15.58 1.14 -2.59
C GLN A 311 16.52 0.64 -1.49
N LEU A 312 16.55 -0.67 -1.25
CA LEU A 312 17.48 -1.27 -0.28
C LEU A 312 18.94 -1.01 -0.67
N LEU A 313 19.29 -1.10 -1.96
CA LEU A 313 20.65 -0.79 -2.42
C LEU A 313 21.05 0.66 -2.12
N ASN A 314 20.10 1.61 -2.18
CA ASN A 314 20.37 3.01 -1.86
C ASN A 314 20.63 3.24 -0.35
N ILE A 315 20.19 2.30 0.49
CA ILE A 315 20.46 2.31 1.93
C ILE A 315 21.80 1.64 2.25
N ILE A 316 22.11 0.51 1.58
CA ILE A 316 23.29 -0.31 1.87
C ILE A 316 24.56 0.27 1.27
N VAL A 317 24.56 0.62 -0.03
CA VAL A 317 25.78 0.98 -0.76
C VAL A 317 26.53 2.17 -0.13
N PRO A 318 25.88 3.23 0.37
CA PRO A 318 26.58 4.33 1.04
C PRO A 318 27.15 3.97 2.43
N LYS A 319 26.87 2.77 2.94
CA LYS A 319 27.19 2.34 4.33
C LYS A 319 28.23 1.22 4.39
N VAL A 320 28.75 0.79 3.24
CA VAL A 320 29.85 -0.16 3.16
C VAL A 320 31.15 0.55 2.86
N ASP A 321 32.27 -0.09 3.18
CA ASP A 321 33.61 0.38 2.83
C ASP A 321 33.73 0.62 1.31
N ALA A 322 34.66 1.51 0.93
CA ALA A 322 34.89 1.90 -0.45
C ALA A 322 34.90 0.70 -1.40
N LEU A 323 34.06 0.77 -2.43
CA LEU A 323 33.91 -0.25 -3.45
C LEU A 323 35.02 -0.12 -4.49
N THR A 324 35.46 -1.25 -5.04
CA THR A 324 36.33 -1.26 -6.22
C THR A 324 35.55 -0.87 -7.48
N ASP A 325 36.24 -0.44 -8.53
CA ASP A 325 35.60 -0.08 -9.81
C ASP A 325 34.75 -1.24 -10.37
N GLN A 326 35.24 -2.48 -10.26
CA GLN A 326 34.51 -3.67 -10.68
C GLN A 326 33.24 -3.88 -9.83
N GLN A 327 33.33 -3.74 -8.51
CA GLN A 327 32.15 -3.84 -7.64
C GLN A 327 31.11 -2.75 -7.95
N ILE A 328 31.53 -1.54 -8.30
CA ILE A 328 30.62 -0.46 -8.71
C ILE A 328 29.87 -0.86 -9.98
N VAL A 329 30.57 -1.39 -10.98
CA VAL A 329 29.95 -1.88 -12.22
C VAL A 329 28.94 -3.00 -11.93
N ASP A 330 29.33 -3.98 -11.11
CA ASP A 330 28.48 -5.13 -10.80
C ASP A 330 27.24 -4.73 -9.98
N ILE A 331 27.37 -3.80 -9.02
CA ILE A 331 26.22 -3.26 -8.27
C ILE A 331 25.28 -2.48 -9.19
N ASN A 332 25.81 -1.73 -10.16
CA ASN A 332 24.97 -1.01 -11.12
C ASN A 332 24.22 -1.96 -12.06
N ASN A 333 24.87 -3.03 -12.52
CA ASN A 333 24.22 -4.09 -13.29
C ASN A 333 23.11 -4.78 -12.47
N LEU A 334 23.39 -5.12 -11.20
CA LEU A 334 22.41 -5.65 -10.27
C LEU A 334 21.22 -4.70 -10.10
N ARG A 335 21.47 -3.40 -9.89
CA ARG A 335 20.41 -2.38 -9.75
C ARG A 335 19.52 -2.31 -10.99
N LEU A 336 20.10 -2.33 -12.19
CA LEU A 336 19.34 -2.32 -13.44
C LEU A 336 18.47 -3.57 -13.58
N SER A 337 19.02 -4.76 -13.28
CA SER A 337 18.28 -6.01 -13.31
C SER A 337 17.11 -6.02 -12.32
N ILE A 338 17.31 -5.50 -11.11
CA ILE A 338 16.26 -5.38 -10.10
C ILE A 338 15.15 -4.44 -10.57
N LEU A 339 15.49 -3.26 -11.09
CA LEU A 339 14.49 -2.29 -11.56
C LEU A 339 13.62 -2.88 -12.68
N GLN A 340 14.22 -3.63 -13.62
CA GLN A 340 13.47 -4.32 -14.66
C GLN A 340 12.52 -5.38 -14.10
N ALA A 341 12.96 -6.15 -13.10
CA ALA A 341 12.14 -7.16 -12.44
C ALA A 341 11.01 -6.53 -11.60
N GLU A 342 11.28 -5.42 -10.89
CA GLU A 342 10.28 -4.67 -10.13
C GLU A 342 9.18 -4.12 -11.04
N GLU A 343 9.56 -3.57 -12.20
CA GLU A 343 8.63 -3.07 -13.22
C GLU A 343 7.79 -4.21 -13.81
N ALA A 344 8.42 -5.32 -14.20
CA ALA A 344 7.72 -6.48 -14.73
C ALA A 344 6.68 -7.05 -13.73
N LEU A 345 7.05 -7.14 -12.45
CA LEU A 345 6.14 -7.56 -11.39
C LEU A 345 4.98 -6.57 -11.23
N THR A 346 5.26 -5.27 -11.24
CA THR A 346 4.23 -4.23 -11.15
C THR A 346 3.21 -4.35 -12.30
N GLN A 347 3.67 -4.57 -13.52
CA GLN A 347 2.80 -4.79 -14.68
C GLN A 347 1.95 -6.05 -14.56
N VAL A 348 2.49 -7.15 -14.00
CA VAL A 348 1.73 -8.38 -13.75
C VAL A 348 0.59 -8.13 -12.76
N LEU A 349 0.86 -7.40 -11.67
CA LEU A 349 -0.18 -7.05 -10.71
C LEU A 349 -1.26 -6.19 -11.33
N GLU A 350 -0.90 -5.19 -12.14
CA GLU A 350 -1.88 -4.36 -12.82
C GLU A 350 -2.75 -5.18 -13.78
N LYS A 351 -2.19 -6.15 -14.52
CA LYS A 351 -2.99 -7.07 -15.33
C LYS A 351 -3.97 -7.90 -14.50
N ILE A 352 -3.55 -8.37 -13.32
CA ILE A 352 -4.43 -9.09 -12.38
C ILE A 352 -5.55 -8.17 -11.90
N LYS A 353 -5.24 -6.94 -11.47
CA LYS A 353 -6.22 -5.94 -11.04
C LYS A 353 -7.23 -5.64 -12.15
N GLN A 354 -6.78 -5.44 -13.39
CA GLN A 354 -7.67 -5.23 -14.53
C GLN A 354 -8.57 -6.44 -14.78
N SER A 355 -8.01 -7.66 -14.74
CA SER A 355 -8.80 -8.88 -14.87
C SER A 355 -9.83 -9.03 -13.73
N MET A 356 -9.48 -8.65 -12.51
CA MET A 356 -10.42 -8.65 -11.37
C MET A 356 -11.54 -7.65 -11.57
N ILE A 357 -11.21 -6.42 -12.00
CA ILE A 357 -12.21 -5.39 -12.33
C ILE A 357 -13.19 -5.94 -13.36
N SER A 358 -12.71 -6.54 -14.45
CA SER A 358 -13.59 -7.13 -15.47
C SER A 358 -14.51 -8.22 -14.91
N SER A 359 -14.00 -9.13 -14.07
CA SER A 359 -14.82 -10.17 -13.43
C SER A 359 -15.85 -9.59 -12.45
N ILE A 360 -15.47 -8.58 -11.66
CA ILE A 360 -16.34 -7.90 -10.70
C ILE A 360 -17.44 -7.10 -11.42
N GLN A 361 -17.20 -6.62 -12.63
CA GLN A 361 -18.13 -5.78 -13.37
C GLN A 361 -19.12 -6.52 -14.27
N ALA A 362 -19.05 -7.85 -14.37
CA ALA A 362 -20.00 -8.62 -15.21
C ALA A 362 -21.47 -8.43 -14.76
N ASP A 363 -22.39 -8.36 -15.73
CA ASP A 363 -23.76 -7.83 -15.59
C ASP A 363 -24.65 -8.61 -14.58
N PRO A 364 -25.39 -7.93 -13.68
CA PRO A 364 -26.36 -8.56 -12.77
C PRO A 364 -27.58 -9.22 -13.42
N MET A 365 -27.96 -8.84 -14.65
CA MET A 365 -29.22 -9.29 -15.27
C MET A 365 -29.24 -10.78 -15.67
N ASP A 366 -28.13 -11.50 -15.50
CA ASP A 366 -28.06 -12.95 -15.60
C ASP A 366 -28.23 -13.58 -14.20
N PHE A 367 -29.49 -13.68 -13.75
CA PHE A 367 -29.89 -14.13 -12.41
C PHE A 367 -29.36 -15.52 -12.01
N GLY A 368 -28.82 -16.32 -12.96
CA GLY A 368 -28.16 -17.60 -12.69
C GLY A 368 -26.65 -17.50 -12.42
N ASN A 369 -26.02 -16.33 -12.61
CA ASN A 369 -24.58 -16.22 -12.86
C ASN A 369 -23.79 -15.44 -11.79
N HIS A 370 -24.46 -14.88 -10.77
CA HIS A 370 -23.79 -14.15 -9.67
C HIS A 370 -22.75 -15.00 -8.92
N GLY A 371 -23.06 -16.28 -8.69
CA GLY A 371 -22.14 -17.22 -8.06
C GLY A 371 -20.90 -17.50 -8.92
N PHE A 372 -21.06 -17.61 -10.23
CA PHE A 372 -19.96 -17.85 -11.19
C PHE A 372 -19.09 -16.61 -11.40
N GLN A 373 -19.66 -15.40 -11.41
CA GLN A 373 -18.90 -14.15 -11.48
C GLN A 373 -18.01 -13.98 -10.24
N MET A 374 -18.57 -14.26 -9.06
CA MET A 374 -17.83 -14.25 -7.80
C MET A 374 -16.75 -15.35 -7.79
N ALA A 375 -17.04 -16.55 -8.28
CA ALA A 375 -16.05 -17.61 -8.42
C ALA A 375 -14.90 -17.20 -9.36
N ALA A 376 -15.20 -16.63 -10.53
CA ALA A 376 -14.19 -16.15 -11.47
C ALA A 376 -13.35 -15.00 -10.90
N ALA A 377 -13.94 -14.10 -10.11
CA ALA A 377 -13.19 -13.08 -9.38
C ALA A 377 -12.26 -13.71 -8.33
N MET A 378 -12.74 -14.72 -7.61
CA MET A 378 -11.97 -15.46 -6.61
C MET A 378 -10.80 -16.23 -7.22
N ASP A 379 -10.96 -16.84 -8.40
CA ASP A 379 -9.86 -17.48 -9.13
C ASP A 379 -8.74 -16.49 -9.45
N LYS A 380 -9.08 -15.22 -9.75
CA LYS A 380 -8.07 -14.16 -9.93
C LYS A 380 -7.41 -13.76 -8.62
N VAL A 381 -8.15 -13.79 -7.50
CA VAL A 381 -7.58 -13.53 -6.18
C VAL A 381 -6.58 -14.61 -5.78
N GLU A 382 -6.82 -15.87 -6.15
CA GLU A 382 -5.89 -16.99 -5.92
C GLU A 382 -4.55 -16.85 -6.68
N ALA A 383 -4.47 -15.98 -7.69
CA ALA A 383 -3.21 -15.67 -8.36
C ALA A 383 -2.31 -14.73 -7.52
N VAL A 384 -2.88 -13.92 -6.62
CA VAL A 384 -2.16 -12.88 -5.87
C VAL A 384 -1.10 -13.45 -4.89
N PRO A 385 -1.30 -14.58 -4.18
CA PRO A 385 -0.25 -15.19 -3.36
C PRO A 385 1.04 -15.49 -4.12
N SER A 386 0.94 -16.00 -5.35
CA SER A 386 2.11 -16.34 -6.18
C SER A 386 3.02 -15.13 -6.45
N PHE A 387 2.42 -13.94 -6.44
CA PHE A 387 3.10 -12.69 -6.68
C PHE A 387 3.94 -12.20 -5.50
N ILE A 388 3.42 -12.37 -4.28
CA ILE A 388 4.20 -12.08 -3.05
C ILE A 388 5.43 -12.98 -2.98
N ILE A 389 5.27 -14.24 -3.38
CA ILE A 389 6.38 -15.20 -3.44
C ILE A 389 7.42 -14.78 -4.47
N GLN A 390 7.02 -14.35 -5.67
CA GLN A 390 7.95 -13.83 -6.68
C GLN A 390 8.67 -12.55 -6.24
N ALA A 391 7.97 -11.62 -5.59
CA ALA A 391 8.58 -10.42 -5.04
C ALA A 391 9.59 -10.74 -3.92
N ASP A 392 9.29 -11.72 -3.07
CA ASP A 392 10.22 -12.19 -2.03
C ASP A 392 11.41 -12.98 -2.60
N HIS A 393 11.21 -13.73 -3.68
CA HIS A 393 12.31 -14.35 -4.42
C HIS A 393 13.28 -13.28 -4.94
N LEU A 394 12.78 -12.21 -5.56
CA LEU A 394 13.61 -11.10 -6.02
C LEU A 394 14.41 -10.46 -4.87
N ARG A 395 13.80 -10.29 -3.69
CA ARG A 395 14.50 -9.79 -2.50
C ARG A 395 15.61 -10.74 -2.04
N GLN A 396 15.30 -12.03 -1.95
CA GLN A 396 16.28 -13.05 -1.55
C GLN A 396 17.47 -13.08 -2.52
N GLU A 397 17.19 -13.11 -3.81
CA GLU A 397 18.19 -13.11 -4.86
C GLU A 397 19.06 -11.85 -4.81
N THR A 398 18.44 -10.68 -4.59
CA THR A 398 19.16 -9.41 -4.41
C THR A 398 20.16 -9.49 -3.26
N LEU A 399 19.75 -10.01 -2.09
CA LEU A 399 20.64 -10.14 -0.93
C LEU A 399 21.81 -11.09 -1.21
N VAL A 400 21.55 -12.21 -1.87
CA VAL A 400 22.57 -13.21 -2.22
C VAL A 400 23.55 -12.66 -3.25
N GLN A 401 23.06 -12.08 -4.34
CA GLN A 401 23.90 -11.51 -5.39
C GLN A 401 24.76 -10.35 -4.84
N MET A 402 24.17 -9.48 -4.03
CA MET A 402 24.92 -8.41 -3.35
C MET A 402 26.02 -8.98 -2.46
N SER A 403 25.76 -10.05 -1.69
CA SER A 403 26.80 -10.67 -0.85
C SER A 403 27.92 -11.35 -1.64
N HIS A 404 27.69 -11.73 -2.90
CA HIS A 404 28.72 -12.27 -3.79
C HIS A 404 29.58 -11.17 -4.42
N ILE A 405 29.02 -9.98 -4.66
CA ILE A 405 29.76 -8.83 -5.21
C ILE A 405 30.65 -8.21 -4.13
N LEU A 406 30.14 -8.11 -2.90
CA LEU A 406 30.83 -7.50 -1.78
C LEU A 406 31.85 -8.43 -1.13
N THR A 407 32.91 -7.87 -0.54
CA THR A 407 33.74 -8.62 0.41
C THR A 407 32.93 -8.99 1.65
N ILE A 408 33.37 -9.98 2.43
CA ILE A 408 32.58 -10.43 3.58
C ILE A 408 32.38 -9.34 4.64
N ARG A 409 33.34 -8.43 4.77
CA ARG A 409 33.25 -7.26 5.65
C ARG A 409 32.25 -6.22 5.14
N GLN A 410 32.30 -5.90 3.84
CA GLN A 410 31.30 -5.03 3.20
C GLN A 410 29.91 -5.64 3.29
N ALA A 411 29.76 -6.96 3.09
CA ALA A 411 28.48 -7.65 3.27
C ALA A 411 27.97 -7.54 4.71
N ALA A 412 28.84 -7.76 5.71
CA ALA A 412 28.49 -7.59 7.12
C ALA A 412 28.05 -6.15 7.46
N GLN A 413 28.73 -5.15 6.92
CA GLN A 413 28.33 -3.73 7.03
C GLN A 413 26.96 -3.49 6.38
N GLY A 414 26.72 -4.08 5.21
CA GLY A 414 25.46 -3.96 4.50
C GLY A 414 24.27 -4.57 5.25
N PHE A 415 24.43 -5.77 5.80
CA PHE A 415 23.39 -6.39 6.65
C PHE A 415 23.15 -5.59 7.93
N LEU A 416 24.18 -5.03 8.55
CA LEU A 416 24.03 -4.15 9.70
C LEU A 416 23.28 -2.85 9.34
N ALA A 417 23.61 -2.23 8.20
CA ALA A 417 22.94 -1.03 7.70
C ALA A 417 21.45 -1.29 7.41
N MET A 418 21.15 -2.40 6.73
CA MET A 418 19.79 -2.87 6.48
C MET A 418 19.01 -3.10 7.78
N GLY A 419 19.62 -3.81 8.74
CA GLY A 419 19.01 -4.08 10.03
C GLY A 419 18.73 -2.81 10.83
N GLY A 420 19.69 -1.89 10.86
CA GLY A 420 19.54 -0.58 11.49
C GLY A 420 18.44 0.28 10.87
N TYR A 421 18.32 0.28 9.55
CA TYR A 421 17.27 0.98 8.83
C TYR A 421 15.87 0.49 9.24
N PHE A 422 15.62 -0.82 9.18
CA PHE A 422 14.31 -1.35 9.57
C PHE A 422 14.03 -1.19 11.07
N HIS A 423 15.05 -1.31 11.91
CA HIS A 423 14.92 -1.04 13.35
C HIS A 423 14.47 0.41 13.60
N LEU A 424 15.03 1.38 12.86
CA LEU A 424 14.64 2.79 12.98
C LEU A 424 13.18 3.01 12.56
N LEU A 425 12.78 2.45 11.41
CA LEU A 425 11.40 2.58 10.92
C LEU A 425 10.38 2.02 11.93
N ARG A 426 10.70 0.89 12.58
CA ARG A 426 9.84 0.26 13.60
C ARG A 426 9.69 1.10 14.86
N ASN A 427 10.78 1.72 15.29
CA ASN A 427 10.87 2.43 16.57
C ASN A 427 10.71 3.95 16.45
N PHE A 428 10.25 4.43 15.29
CA PHE A 428 10.05 5.84 15.03
C PHE A 428 8.99 6.47 15.94
N ARG A 429 7.82 5.83 16.11
CA ARG A 429 6.69 6.39 16.88
C ARG A 429 6.92 6.38 18.39
N THR A 430 7.61 5.38 18.92
CA THR A 430 7.96 5.32 20.36
C THR A 430 8.90 6.44 20.79
N ARG A 431 9.69 7.01 19.86
CA ARG A 431 10.56 8.16 20.10
C ARG A 431 9.87 9.52 19.97
N LEU A 432 8.78 9.59 19.19
CA LEU A 432 7.95 10.79 19.05
C LEU A 432 7.01 10.98 20.26
N MET A 433 6.38 9.88 20.71
CA MET A 433 5.44 9.86 21.85
C MET A 433 6.12 9.92 23.23
N SER A 434 7.43 9.69 23.34
CA SER A 434 8.13 9.83 24.62
C SER A 434 8.37 11.29 25.04
N LYS A 435 7.91 12.27 24.24
CA LYS A 435 8.23 13.69 24.40
C LYS A 435 7.08 14.66 24.02
N ILE A 436 5.84 14.18 24.00
CA ILE A 436 4.65 14.97 24.37
C ILE A 436 4.21 14.42 25.72
#